data_AF-A0A7S3YUT4-F1
#
_entry.id   AF-A0A7S3YUT4-F1
#
_cell.length_a   1.000
_cell.length_b   1.000
_cell.length_c   1.000
_cell.angle_alpha   90.00
_cell.angle_beta   90.00
_cell.angle_gamma   90.00
#
_symmetry.space_group_name_H-M   'P 1'
#
loop_
_entity.id
_entity.type
_entity.pdbx_description
1 polymer ?
#
loop_
_entity_poly.entity_id
_entity_poly.type
_entity_poly.pdbx_seq_one_letter_code
_entity_poly.pdbx_strand_id
1 'polypeptide(L)'
;MTEKRGSCYAINGFYPIMREKYTAKGASIHYMVVEWKESLMPWPHFRLKVIGATDPSKASGGSLRADILKNYEELGLRTCPNFEENGVHASASAFEGLCERLNWLGNKLEDDSFGKMLLSSGVAEKDIANWTKDPQIEFGGSKRSLFDLMEHKSTTECHQLALKLSGDTKGRTAVNVGRRAETADDRTNCALVFIKPHANNPAVRKLVQHTLTRLGLKITNEGEVRYDEMDSKRLIDNHYYSIASKAVLM
;
A
#
# COMPACT_ATOMS: atom_id res chain seq x y z
N MET A 1 43.23 27.78 23.22
CA MET A 1 43.19 27.32 21.81
C MET A 1 41.92 26.51 21.65
N THR A 2 41.02 26.96 20.79
CA THR A 2 39.71 26.33 20.53
C THR A 2 39.86 25.20 19.51
N GLU A 3 39.66 23.95 19.92
CA GLU A 3 39.47 22.84 19.00
C GLU A 3 38.10 22.94 18.33
N LYS A 4 38.08 23.27 17.04
CA LYS A 4 36.90 23.04 16.19
C LYS A 4 36.76 21.53 15.98
N ARG A 5 35.87 20.88 16.75
CA ARG A 5 35.37 19.55 16.39
C ARG A 5 34.57 19.68 15.10
N GLY A 6 35.04 19.04 14.03
CA GLY A 6 34.33 18.98 12.75
C GLY A 6 32.94 18.36 12.95
N SER A 7 31.93 18.96 12.33
CA SER A 7 30.56 18.46 12.36
C SER A 7 30.46 17.19 11.50
N CYS A 8 30.03 16.07 12.08
CA CYS A 8 29.67 14.86 11.34
C CYS A 8 28.19 14.91 10.95
N TYR A 9 27.88 14.55 9.71
CA TYR A 9 26.50 14.42 9.22
C TYR A 9 26.18 12.94 9.02
N ALA A 10 25.04 12.48 9.56
CA ALA A 10 24.52 11.13 9.31
C ALA A 10 23.42 11.22 8.24
N ILE A 11 23.66 10.61 7.08
CA ILE A 11 22.71 10.59 5.97
C ILE A 11 21.98 9.25 5.98
N ASN A 12 20.65 9.27 5.81
CA ASN A 12 19.87 8.06 5.61
C ASN A 12 20.13 7.47 4.21
N GLY A 13 21.16 6.62 4.09
CA GLY A 13 21.52 5.97 2.83
C GLY A 13 20.52 4.93 2.33
N PHE A 14 19.59 4.47 3.17
CA PHE A 14 18.61 3.45 2.79
C PHE A 14 17.61 3.97 1.75
N TYR A 15 17.07 5.17 1.95
CA TYR A 15 16.02 5.70 1.08
C TYR A 15 16.49 5.96 -0.37
N PRO A 16 17.64 6.61 -0.62
CA PRO A 16 18.15 6.81 -1.98
C PRO A 16 18.37 5.49 -2.75
N ILE A 17 18.93 4.46 -2.08
CA ILE A 17 19.15 3.14 -2.68
C ILE A 17 17.82 2.47 -3.05
N MET A 18 16.83 2.53 -2.15
CA MET A 18 15.51 1.99 -2.42
C MET A 18 14.82 2.74 -3.57
N ARG A 19 14.89 4.07 -3.60
CA ARG A 19 14.34 4.91 -4.68
C ARG A 19 14.95 4.56 -6.03
N GLU A 20 16.28 4.41 -6.08
CA GLU A 20 17.02 4.08 -7.30
C GLU A 20 16.51 2.78 -7.96
N LYS A 21 16.11 1.77 -7.18
CA LYS A 21 15.53 0.52 -7.71
C LYS A 21 14.28 0.75 -8.56
N TYR A 22 13.54 1.84 -8.35
CA TYR A 22 12.34 2.20 -9.09
C TYR A 22 12.59 3.24 -10.18
N THR A 23 13.55 4.15 -9.98
CA THR A 23 13.78 5.28 -10.89
C THR A 23 14.96 5.07 -11.84
N ALA A 24 15.73 3.99 -11.69
CA ALA A 24 16.82 3.65 -12.61
C ALA A 24 16.28 3.42 -14.03
N LYS A 25 17.06 3.85 -15.04
CA LYS A 25 16.68 3.71 -16.45
C LYS A 25 16.37 2.25 -16.79
N GLY A 26 15.17 2.03 -17.34
CA GLY A 26 14.69 0.71 -17.72
C GLY A 26 13.90 -0.02 -16.63
N ALA A 27 13.84 0.52 -15.40
CA ALA A 27 12.94 -0.01 -14.38
C ALA A 27 11.47 0.23 -14.77
N SER A 28 10.62 -0.73 -14.44
CA SER A 28 9.16 -0.57 -14.49
C SER A 28 8.49 -1.51 -13.51
N ILE A 29 7.29 -1.14 -13.06
CA ILE A 29 6.40 -2.05 -12.31
C ILE A 29 5.25 -2.48 -13.21
N HIS A 30 4.67 -3.65 -12.93
CA HIS A 30 3.36 -4.04 -13.48
C HIS A 30 2.36 -4.05 -12.34
N TYR A 31 1.39 -3.12 -12.36
CA TYR A 31 0.37 -3.00 -11.33
C TYR A 31 -0.90 -3.74 -11.72
N MET A 32 -1.67 -4.15 -10.71
CA MET A 32 -3.00 -4.71 -10.78
C MET A 32 -3.83 -4.08 -9.65
N VAL A 33 -5.00 -3.54 -9.99
CA VAL A 33 -6.05 -3.20 -9.02
C VAL A 33 -6.88 -4.45 -8.81
N VAL A 34 -6.94 -4.90 -7.57
CA VAL A 34 -7.49 -6.20 -7.19
C VAL A 34 -8.63 -6.02 -6.21
N GLU A 35 -9.79 -6.57 -6.54
CA GLU A 35 -11.01 -6.49 -5.75
C GLU A 35 -11.50 -7.86 -5.29
N TRP A 36 -12.00 -7.93 -4.06
CA TRP A 36 -12.67 -9.11 -3.52
C TRP A 36 -13.67 -8.74 -2.43
N LYS A 37 -14.68 -9.59 -2.23
CA LYS A 37 -15.62 -9.42 -1.11
C LYS A 37 -14.91 -9.63 0.22
N GLU A 38 -15.21 -8.80 1.22
CA GLU A 38 -14.67 -8.98 2.58
C GLU A 38 -14.99 -10.37 3.15
N SER A 39 -16.15 -10.92 2.79
CA SER A 39 -16.57 -12.28 3.17
C SER A 39 -15.77 -13.40 2.51
N LEU A 40 -15.10 -13.13 1.38
CA LEU A 40 -14.19 -14.10 0.77
C LEU A 40 -12.95 -14.31 1.64
N MET A 41 -12.32 -13.20 2.05
CA MET A 41 -11.21 -13.23 3.00
C MET A 41 -10.95 -11.85 3.63
N PRO A 42 -10.58 -11.82 4.92
CA PRO A 42 -10.18 -10.58 5.56
C PRO A 42 -8.78 -10.16 5.08
N TRP A 43 -8.46 -8.87 5.18
CA TRP A 43 -7.17 -8.32 4.74
C TRP A 43 -5.90 -9.02 5.29
N PRO A 44 -5.85 -9.48 6.57
CA PRO A 44 -4.69 -10.22 7.07
C PRO A 44 -4.47 -11.53 6.32
N HIS A 45 -5.53 -12.22 5.90
CA HIS A 45 -5.41 -13.44 5.10
C HIS A 45 -4.80 -13.12 3.73
N PHE A 46 -5.30 -12.09 3.05
CA PHE A 46 -4.73 -11.60 1.79
C PHE A 46 -3.23 -11.31 1.94
N ARG A 47 -2.84 -10.51 2.95
CA ARG A 47 -1.43 -10.15 3.18
C ARG A 47 -0.54 -11.34 3.55
N LEU A 48 -0.97 -12.20 4.47
CA LEU A 48 -0.10 -13.22 5.05
C LEU A 48 -0.10 -14.55 4.29
N LYS A 49 -1.23 -14.90 3.65
CA LYS A 49 -1.42 -16.19 2.98
C LYS A 49 -1.38 -16.08 1.46
N VAL A 50 -1.88 -14.98 0.89
CA VAL A 50 -1.83 -14.77 -0.57
C VAL A 50 -0.52 -14.11 -0.98
N ILE A 51 -0.17 -12.98 -0.37
CA ILE A 51 1.06 -12.25 -0.72
C ILE A 51 2.28 -12.89 -0.04
N GLY A 52 2.21 -13.13 1.27
CA GLY A 52 3.30 -13.70 2.06
C GLY A 52 4.12 -12.66 2.82
N ALA A 53 4.92 -13.10 3.79
CA ALA A 53 5.74 -12.22 4.63
C ALA A 53 6.72 -11.38 3.79
N THR A 54 7.07 -10.17 4.26
CA THR A 54 7.99 -9.26 3.55
C THR A 54 9.35 -9.89 3.30
N ASP A 55 9.84 -10.67 4.26
CA ASP A 55 10.97 -11.59 4.10
C ASP A 55 10.46 -12.89 3.45
N PRO A 56 10.80 -13.18 2.18
CA PRO A 56 10.29 -14.36 1.49
C PRO A 56 10.66 -15.68 2.17
N SER A 57 11.76 -15.73 2.93
CA SER A 57 12.17 -16.94 3.68
C SER A 57 11.23 -17.29 4.83
N LYS A 58 10.43 -16.31 5.29
CA LYS A 58 9.42 -16.45 6.35
C LYS A 58 7.99 -16.49 5.81
N ALA A 59 7.82 -16.44 4.48
CA ALA A 59 6.52 -16.45 3.86
C ALA A 59 5.87 -17.84 3.99
N SER A 60 4.55 -17.87 4.23
CA SER A 60 3.81 -19.14 4.27
C SER A 60 3.90 -19.83 2.90
N GLY A 61 4.13 -21.15 2.86
CA GLY A 61 4.16 -21.92 1.62
C GLY A 61 2.88 -21.72 0.79
N GLY A 62 3.02 -21.58 -0.53
CA GLY A 62 1.92 -21.29 -1.46
C GLY A 62 1.50 -19.82 -1.54
N SER A 63 2.17 -18.92 -0.80
CA SER A 63 2.05 -17.48 -1.01
C SER A 63 2.94 -17.01 -2.17
N LEU A 64 2.58 -15.89 -2.80
CA LEU A 64 3.32 -15.36 -3.95
C LEU A 64 4.81 -15.14 -3.65
N ARG A 65 5.16 -14.56 -2.50
CA ARG A 65 6.56 -14.34 -2.14
C ARG A 65 7.32 -15.65 -1.91
N ALA A 66 6.67 -16.65 -1.30
CA ALA A 66 7.27 -17.97 -1.14
C ALA A 66 7.48 -18.67 -2.48
N ASP A 67 6.49 -18.61 -3.38
CA ASP A 67 6.57 -19.25 -4.70
C ASP A 67 7.57 -18.54 -5.61
N ILE A 68 7.68 -17.21 -5.54
CA ILE A 68 8.71 -16.45 -6.25
C ILE A 68 10.10 -16.79 -5.72
N LEU A 69 10.30 -16.85 -4.39
CA LEU A 69 11.58 -17.28 -3.80
C LEU A 69 11.94 -18.70 -4.23
N LYS A 70 11.00 -19.64 -4.15
CA LYS A 70 11.25 -21.04 -4.44
C LYS A 70 11.67 -21.26 -5.90
N ASN A 71 11.05 -20.55 -6.83
CA ASN A 71 11.21 -20.79 -8.26
C ASN A 71 11.92 -19.63 -8.98
N TYR A 72 12.72 -18.81 -8.28
CA TYR A 72 13.22 -17.54 -8.82
C TYR A 72 14.02 -17.70 -10.13
N GLU A 73 14.85 -18.75 -10.24
CA GLU A 73 15.65 -19.04 -11.44
C GLU A 73 14.76 -19.44 -12.61
N GLU A 74 13.79 -20.33 -12.38
CA GLU A 74 12.81 -20.76 -13.38
C GLU A 74 11.90 -19.60 -13.84
N LEU A 75 11.62 -18.66 -12.94
CA LEU A 75 10.90 -17.42 -13.22
C LEU A 75 11.78 -16.36 -13.92
N GLY A 76 13.05 -16.65 -14.16
CA GLY A 76 13.97 -15.77 -14.87
C GLY A 76 14.50 -14.59 -14.04
N LEU A 77 14.49 -14.70 -12.71
CA LEU A 77 15.09 -13.70 -11.81
C LEU A 77 16.60 -13.90 -11.72
N ARG A 78 17.34 -12.79 -11.76
CA ARG A 78 18.82 -12.81 -11.72
C ARG A 78 19.39 -13.02 -10.33
N THR A 79 18.66 -12.58 -9.32
CA THR A 79 19.08 -12.62 -7.91
C THR A 79 18.02 -13.32 -7.09
N CYS A 80 18.47 -14.06 -6.07
CA CYS A 80 17.58 -14.69 -5.11
C CYS A 80 16.79 -13.60 -4.35
N PRO A 81 15.45 -13.66 -4.31
CA PRO A 81 14.62 -12.70 -3.59
C PRO A 81 15.01 -12.54 -2.12
N ASN A 82 14.97 -11.31 -1.62
CA ASN A 82 15.31 -10.95 -0.25
C ASN A 82 14.27 -10.01 0.36
N PHE A 83 14.52 -9.48 1.56
CA PHE A 83 13.60 -8.59 2.26
C PHE A 83 13.20 -7.34 1.43
N GLU A 84 14.14 -6.73 0.71
CA GLU A 84 13.88 -5.53 -0.09
C GLU A 84 13.32 -5.88 -1.47
N GLU A 85 13.92 -6.90 -2.10
CA GLU A 85 13.58 -7.42 -3.43
C GLU A 85 12.79 -8.72 -3.30
N ASN A 86 11.57 -8.59 -2.79
CA ASN A 86 10.66 -9.70 -2.49
C ASN A 86 9.63 -9.98 -3.59
N GLY A 87 9.91 -9.61 -4.83
CA GLY A 87 9.04 -9.83 -6.00
C GLY A 87 7.83 -8.91 -6.10
N VAL A 88 6.99 -8.85 -5.06
CA VAL A 88 5.63 -8.27 -5.12
C VAL A 88 5.34 -7.34 -3.94
N HIS A 89 4.75 -6.19 -4.25
CA HIS A 89 4.07 -5.29 -3.32
C HIS A 89 2.57 -5.54 -3.28
N ALA A 90 1.95 -5.30 -2.13
CA ALA A 90 0.49 -5.22 -2.00
C ALA A 90 0.13 -4.29 -0.84
N SER A 91 -0.91 -3.47 -1.04
CA SER A 91 -1.49 -2.57 -0.03
C SER A 91 -1.63 -3.21 1.36
N ALA A 92 -1.21 -2.53 2.42
CA ALA A 92 -1.21 -3.09 3.77
C ALA A 92 -2.59 -3.02 4.47
N SER A 93 -3.50 -2.17 3.98
CA SER A 93 -4.88 -2.00 4.44
C SER A 93 -5.78 -1.45 3.33
N ALA A 94 -7.11 -1.42 3.54
CA ALA A 94 -8.03 -0.78 2.62
C ALA A 94 -7.75 0.74 2.45
N PHE A 95 -7.32 1.40 3.53
CA PHE A 95 -6.96 2.82 3.49
C PHE A 95 -5.67 3.07 2.70
N GLU A 96 -4.63 2.25 2.90
CA GLU A 96 -3.41 2.35 2.09
C GLU A 96 -3.68 1.99 0.63
N GLY A 97 -4.59 1.05 0.35
CA GLY A 97 -5.03 0.78 -1.02
C GLY A 97 -5.61 2.02 -1.70
N LEU A 98 -6.44 2.79 -0.99
CA LEU A 98 -6.92 4.09 -1.48
C LEU A 98 -5.73 5.04 -1.75
N CYS A 99 -4.86 5.25 -0.76
CA CYS A 99 -3.71 6.15 -0.90
C CYS A 99 -2.83 5.79 -2.10
N GLU A 100 -2.60 4.49 -2.30
CA GLU A 100 -1.83 3.98 -3.43
C GLU A 100 -2.52 4.21 -4.76
N ARG A 101 -3.84 3.99 -4.89
CA ARG A 101 -4.56 4.27 -6.14
C ARG A 101 -4.60 5.77 -6.47
N LEU A 102 -4.72 6.64 -5.47
CA LEU A 102 -4.62 8.10 -5.68
C LEU A 102 -3.22 8.49 -6.19
N ASN A 103 -2.17 7.93 -5.58
CA ASN A 103 -0.79 8.25 -5.93
C ASN A 103 -0.36 7.65 -7.27
N TRP A 104 -0.47 6.33 -7.42
CA TRP A 104 0.08 5.59 -8.56
C TRP A 104 -0.76 5.70 -9.82
N LEU A 105 -2.08 5.82 -9.70
CA LEU A 105 -3.00 5.82 -10.84
C LEU A 105 -3.61 7.20 -11.12
N GLY A 106 -3.37 8.18 -10.25
CA GLY A 106 -3.98 9.51 -10.37
C GLY A 106 -5.49 9.51 -10.18
N ASN A 107 -6.05 8.48 -9.54
CA ASN A 107 -7.46 8.45 -9.19
C ASN A 107 -7.81 9.65 -8.31
N LYS A 108 -9.04 10.12 -8.42
CA LYS A 108 -9.58 11.13 -7.50
C LYS A 108 -10.36 10.47 -6.37
N LEU A 109 -10.47 11.14 -5.24
CA LEU A 109 -11.21 10.63 -4.07
C LEU A 109 -12.67 10.37 -4.42
N GLU A 110 -13.28 11.26 -5.19
CA GLU A 110 -14.66 11.20 -5.66
C GLU A 110 -14.88 10.19 -6.78
N ASP A 111 -13.83 9.55 -7.30
CA ASP A 111 -13.91 8.48 -8.31
C ASP A 111 -13.62 7.10 -7.70
N ASP A 112 -12.78 7.03 -6.66
CA ASP A 112 -12.43 5.82 -5.93
C ASP A 112 -13.60 5.28 -5.07
N SER A 113 -13.81 3.96 -5.06
CA SER A 113 -14.92 3.35 -4.31
C SER A 113 -14.81 3.58 -2.80
N PHE A 114 -13.61 3.45 -2.22
CA PHE A 114 -13.38 3.69 -0.80
C PHE A 114 -13.39 5.19 -0.49
N GLY A 115 -12.79 6.01 -1.37
CA GLY A 115 -12.81 7.48 -1.27
C GLY A 115 -14.23 8.05 -1.23
N LYS A 116 -15.09 7.66 -2.18
CA LYS A 116 -16.52 8.00 -2.22
C LYS A 116 -17.25 7.63 -0.93
N MET A 117 -16.95 6.46 -0.37
CA MET A 117 -17.57 6.00 0.86
C MET A 117 -17.18 6.89 2.06
N LEU A 118 -15.90 7.27 2.18
CA LEU A 118 -15.45 8.18 3.23
C LEU A 118 -16.13 9.55 3.12
N LEU A 119 -16.12 10.14 1.92
CA LEU A 119 -16.74 11.43 1.65
C LEU A 119 -18.25 11.43 1.92
N SER A 120 -18.97 10.42 1.41
CA SER A 120 -20.42 10.29 1.64
C SER A 120 -20.79 10.02 3.09
N SER A 121 -19.85 9.55 3.90
CA SER A 121 -20.03 9.36 5.34
C SER A 121 -19.60 10.57 6.17
N GLY A 122 -19.26 11.69 5.52
CA GLY A 122 -18.97 12.96 6.19
C GLY A 122 -17.50 13.15 6.61
N VAL A 123 -16.59 12.27 6.21
CA VAL A 123 -15.14 12.48 6.40
C VAL A 123 -14.70 13.61 5.47
N ALA A 124 -14.11 14.67 6.02
CA ALA A 124 -13.74 15.82 5.21
C ALA A 124 -12.54 15.49 4.30
N GLU A 125 -12.60 15.93 3.05
CA GLU A 125 -11.53 15.71 2.05
C GLU A 125 -10.14 16.13 2.56
N LYS A 126 -10.07 17.27 3.25
CA LYS A 126 -8.83 17.78 3.86
C LYS A 126 -8.23 16.82 4.89
N ASP A 127 -9.07 16.09 5.62
CA ASP A 127 -8.62 15.15 6.66
C ASP A 127 -8.08 13.90 5.98
N ILE A 128 -8.77 13.39 4.94
CA ILE A 128 -8.29 12.29 4.10
C ILE A 128 -6.95 12.64 3.46
N ALA A 129 -6.82 13.85 2.87
CA ALA A 129 -5.59 14.31 2.25
C ALA A 129 -4.42 14.48 3.24
N ASN A 130 -4.70 14.81 4.51
CA ASN A 130 -3.68 14.81 5.55
C ASN A 130 -3.29 13.38 5.96
N TRP A 131 -4.27 12.50 6.05
CA TRP A 131 -4.09 11.09 6.41
C TRP A 131 -3.26 10.29 5.42
N THR A 132 -3.28 10.63 4.13
CA THR A 132 -2.43 9.98 3.12
C THR A 132 -0.92 10.18 3.35
N LYS A 133 -0.53 11.13 4.22
CA LYS A 133 0.86 11.42 4.59
C LYS A 133 1.32 10.64 5.83
N ASP A 134 0.50 9.72 6.32
CA ASP A 134 0.74 8.91 7.52
C ASP A 134 1.07 9.76 8.77
N PRO A 135 0.16 10.65 9.19
CA PRO A 135 0.39 11.49 10.36
C PRO A 135 0.45 10.66 11.65
N GLN A 136 1.18 11.19 12.64
CA GLN A 136 1.11 10.65 14.00
C GLN A 136 -0.18 11.12 14.66
N ILE A 137 -1.00 10.17 15.11
CA ILE A 137 -2.28 10.41 15.77
C ILE A 137 -2.27 9.87 17.19
N GLU A 138 -3.07 10.48 18.06
CA GLU A 138 -3.34 9.96 19.39
C GLU A 138 -4.59 9.09 19.34
N PHE A 139 -4.44 7.81 19.69
CA PHE A 139 -5.55 6.86 19.68
C PHE A 139 -5.37 5.86 20.82
N GLY A 140 -6.40 5.72 21.67
CA GLY A 140 -6.36 4.81 22.82
C GLY A 140 -5.26 5.14 23.84
N GLY A 141 -4.92 6.42 24.01
CA GLY A 141 -3.90 6.88 24.97
C GLY A 141 -2.46 6.65 24.52
N SER A 142 -2.24 6.30 23.24
CA SER A 142 -0.90 6.14 22.66
C SER A 142 -0.78 6.91 21.35
N LYS A 143 0.41 7.45 21.08
CA LYS A 143 0.75 8.08 19.81
C LYS A 143 1.28 7.03 18.86
N ARG A 144 0.68 6.91 17.67
CA ARG A 144 1.11 5.99 16.62
C ARG A 144 0.85 6.58 15.23
N SER A 145 1.46 6.00 14.20
CA SER A 145 1.14 6.39 12.82
C SER A 145 -0.29 5.96 12.46
N LEU A 146 -0.93 6.69 11.55
CA LEU A 146 -2.26 6.34 11.08
C LEU A 146 -2.23 5.04 10.27
N PHE A 147 -1.19 4.83 9.47
CA PHE A 147 -1.06 3.60 8.68
C PHE A 147 -0.90 2.40 9.61
N ASP A 148 -0.11 2.48 10.69
CA ASP A 148 -0.03 1.40 11.68
C ASP A 148 -1.38 1.14 12.36
N LEU A 149 -2.24 2.15 12.54
CA LEU A 149 -3.58 1.96 13.10
C LEU A 149 -4.52 1.23 12.12
N MET A 150 -4.36 1.51 10.82
CA MET A 150 -5.18 0.94 9.74
C MET A 150 -4.63 -0.39 9.20
N GLU A 151 -3.37 -0.73 9.47
CA GLU A 151 -2.71 -1.91 8.91
C GLU A 151 -3.54 -3.19 9.17
N HIS A 152 -3.61 -4.05 8.15
CA HIS A 152 -4.33 -5.32 8.17
C HIS A 152 -5.85 -5.21 8.29
N LYS A 153 -6.43 -4.02 8.09
CA LYS A 153 -7.88 -3.81 8.20
C LYS A 153 -8.58 -3.81 6.84
N SER A 154 -9.73 -4.49 6.81
CA SER A 154 -10.63 -4.48 5.65
C SER A 154 -11.36 -3.14 5.50
N THR A 155 -12.06 -2.97 4.38
CA THR A 155 -12.85 -1.76 4.06
C THR A 155 -13.82 -1.36 5.19
N THR A 156 -14.54 -2.31 5.80
CA THR A 156 -15.44 -2.06 6.95
C THR A 156 -14.71 -1.47 8.14
N GLU A 157 -13.61 -2.09 8.56
CA GLU A 157 -12.85 -1.67 9.74
C GLU A 157 -12.19 -0.30 9.53
N CYS A 158 -11.56 -0.08 8.36
CA CYS A 158 -10.95 1.21 8.02
C CYS A 158 -11.99 2.33 8.00
N HIS A 159 -13.18 2.07 7.44
CA HIS A 159 -14.29 3.02 7.42
C HIS A 159 -14.75 3.39 8.83
N GLN A 160 -14.95 2.41 9.71
CA GLN A 160 -15.34 2.65 11.09
C GLN A 160 -14.29 3.46 11.87
N LEU A 161 -13.00 3.18 11.67
CA LEU A 161 -11.92 3.95 12.28
C LEU A 161 -11.87 5.38 11.75
N ALA A 162 -12.03 5.57 10.43
CA ALA A 162 -12.09 6.89 9.84
C ALA A 162 -13.24 7.74 10.41
N LEU A 163 -14.41 7.14 10.64
CA LEU A 163 -15.54 7.84 11.27
C LEU A 163 -15.26 8.23 12.73
N LYS A 164 -14.59 7.37 13.50
CA LYS A 164 -14.18 7.69 14.88
C LYS A 164 -13.20 8.85 14.90
N LEU A 165 -12.15 8.78 14.08
CA LEU A 165 -11.14 9.83 13.97
C LEU A 165 -11.73 11.16 13.48
N SER A 166 -12.72 11.11 12.58
CA SER A 166 -13.42 12.32 12.10
C SER A 166 -14.35 12.89 13.18
N GLY A 167 -15.07 12.03 13.90
CA GLY A 167 -16.01 12.42 14.95
C GLY A 167 -15.34 13.03 16.19
N ASP A 168 -14.09 12.66 16.49
CA ASP A 168 -13.31 13.27 17.57
C ASP A 168 -12.92 14.74 17.26
N THR A 169 -13.01 15.18 16.00
CA THR A 169 -12.72 16.57 15.60
C THR A 169 -13.96 17.47 15.49
N LYS A 170 -15.18 16.91 15.49
CA LYS A 170 -16.42 17.70 15.43
C LYS A 170 -17.54 17.05 16.23
N GLY A 171 -18.04 17.80 17.23
CA GLY A 171 -19.21 17.45 18.02
C GLY A 171 -20.35 16.89 17.17
N ARG A 172 -20.85 15.74 17.64
CA ARG A 172 -21.95 14.92 17.11
C ARG A 172 -22.96 15.68 16.24
N THR A 173 -23.11 15.22 15.00
CA THR A 173 -24.43 15.16 14.34
C THR A 173 -24.66 13.73 13.89
N ALA A 174 -25.64 13.08 14.52
CA ALA A 174 -26.16 11.80 14.10
C ALA A 174 -26.67 11.93 12.65
N VAL A 175 -26.03 11.24 11.73
CA VAL A 175 -26.60 11.06 10.38
C VAL A 175 -27.58 9.90 10.48
N ASN A 176 -28.87 10.24 10.55
CA ASN A 176 -29.95 9.32 10.19
C ASN A 176 -29.82 9.00 8.69
N VAL A 177 -29.51 7.77 8.34
CA VAL A 177 -29.67 7.29 6.96
C VAL A 177 -30.54 6.03 6.98
N GLY A 178 -31.79 6.19 6.56
CA GLY A 178 -32.74 5.11 6.24
C GLY A 178 -32.35 4.32 4.98
N ARG A 179 -31.06 3.98 4.82
CA ARG A 179 -30.56 3.10 3.76
C ARG A 179 -30.03 1.87 4.47
N ARG A 180 -30.51 0.68 4.06
CA ARG A 180 -30.07 -0.60 4.61
C ARG A 180 -28.54 -0.59 4.66
N ALA A 181 -27.96 -0.60 5.86
CA ALA A 181 -26.51 -0.62 6.01
C ALA A 181 -26.02 -1.87 5.27
N GLU A 182 -25.18 -1.70 4.26
CA GLU A 182 -24.44 -2.83 3.67
C GLU A 182 -23.76 -3.54 4.83
N THR A 183 -24.12 -4.80 5.03
CA THR A 183 -23.49 -5.64 6.04
C THR A 183 -22.03 -5.84 5.62
N ALA A 184 -21.15 -6.19 6.57
CA ALA A 184 -19.75 -6.51 6.24
C ALA A 184 -19.62 -7.59 5.14
N ASP A 185 -20.67 -8.38 4.92
CA ASP A 185 -20.79 -9.42 3.90
C ASP A 185 -20.83 -8.87 2.46
N ASP A 186 -21.33 -7.64 2.26
CA ASP A 186 -21.46 -7.03 0.92
C ASP A 186 -20.27 -6.16 0.51
N ARG A 187 -19.43 -5.74 1.47
CA ARG A 187 -18.34 -4.79 1.21
C ARG A 187 -17.21 -5.43 0.42
N THR A 188 -16.54 -4.59 -0.37
CA THR A 188 -15.47 -5.01 -1.28
C THR A 188 -14.16 -4.38 -0.81
N ASN A 189 -13.16 -5.23 -0.59
CA ASN A 189 -11.77 -4.83 -0.45
C ASN A 189 -11.21 -4.51 -1.84
N CYS A 190 -10.37 -3.48 -1.92
CA CYS A 190 -9.70 -3.08 -3.15
C CYS A 190 -8.25 -2.74 -2.82
N ALA A 191 -7.29 -3.47 -3.37
CA ALA A 191 -5.86 -3.28 -3.17
C ALA A 191 -5.15 -2.93 -4.49
N LEU A 192 -4.06 -2.20 -4.40
CA LEU A 192 -3.05 -2.13 -5.44
C LEU A 192 -2.00 -3.21 -5.16
N VAL A 193 -1.79 -4.09 -6.13
CA VAL A 193 -0.72 -5.08 -6.15
C VAL A 193 0.21 -4.72 -7.29
N PHE A 194 1.51 -4.68 -7.08
CA PHE A 194 2.44 -4.52 -8.20
C PHE A 194 3.66 -5.40 -8.08
N ILE A 195 4.16 -5.84 -9.24
CA ILE A 195 5.41 -6.57 -9.35
C ILE A 195 6.54 -5.55 -9.38
N LYS A 196 7.49 -5.69 -8.46
CA LYS A 196 8.62 -4.78 -8.30
C LYS A 196 9.57 -4.87 -9.50
N PRO A 197 10.38 -3.84 -9.78
CA PRO A 197 11.22 -3.78 -10.99
C PRO A 197 12.14 -4.99 -11.20
N HIS A 198 12.81 -5.46 -10.15
CA HIS A 198 13.70 -6.63 -10.23
C HIS A 198 12.98 -7.93 -10.66
N ALA A 199 11.66 -8.01 -10.45
CA ALA A 199 10.86 -9.20 -10.75
C ALA A 199 9.85 -8.98 -11.88
N ASN A 200 9.83 -7.80 -12.50
CA ASN A 200 8.83 -7.46 -13.48
C ASN A 200 9.15 -8.10 -14.85
N ASN A 201 8.77 -9.36 -15.02
CA ASN A 201 8.90 -10.12 -16.26
C ASN A 201 7.62 -10.92 -16.57
N PRO A 202 7.46 -11.46 -17.80
CA PRO A 202 6.24 -12.18 -18.19
C PRO A 202 5.91 -13.41 -17.33
N ALA A 203 6.91 -14.15 -16.85
CA ALA A 203 6.69 -15.35 -16.03
C ALA A 203 6.12 -14.98 -14.65
N VAL A 204 6.68 -13.96 -14.00
CA VAL A 204 6.18 -13.47 -12.71
C VAL A 204 4.81 -12.80 -12.87
N ARG A 205 4.58 -12.02 -13.94
CA ARG A 205 3.25 -11.45 -14.25
C ARG A 205 2.19 -12.54 -14.34
N LYS A 206 2.47 -13.60 -15.08
CA LYS A 206 1.57 -14.76 -15.23
C LYS A 206 1.33 -15.47 -13.89
N LEU A 207 2.37 -15.69 -13.09
CA LEU A 207 2.25 -16.31 -11.76
C LEU A 207 1.33 -15.50 -10.84
N VAL A 208 1.52 -14.18 -10.78
CA VAL A 208 0.73 -13.30 -9.92
C VAL A 208 -0.72 -13.23 -10.39
N GLN A 209 -0.96 -12.98 -11.68
CA GLN A 209 -2.32 -12.96 -12.24
C GLN A 209 -3.04 -14.30 -12.01
N HIS A 210 -2.39 -15.43 -12.29
CA HIS A 210 -2.97 -16.75 -12.08
C HIS A 210 -3.33 -17.00 -10.62
N THR A 211 -2.44 -16.66 -9.68
CA THR A 211 -2.69 -16.85 -8.26
C THR A 211 -3.86 -16.02 -7.75
N LEU A 212 -3.92 -14.74 -8.12
CA LEU A 212 -5.01 -13.84 -7.70
C LEU A 212 -6.36 -14.34 -8.23
N THR A 213 -6.44 -14.62 -9.53
CA THR A 213 -7.68 -15.09 -10.18
C THR A 213 -8.12 -16.46 -9.69
N ARG A 214 -7.20 -17.41 -9.50
CA ARG A 214 -7.49 -18.74 -8.93
C ARG A 214 -8.10 -18.68 -7.53
N LEU A 215 -7.75 -17.66 -6.75
CA LEU A 215 -8.30 -17.43 -5.41
C LEU A 215 -9.62 -16.63 -5.42
N GLY A 216 -10.18 -16.34 -6.59
CA GLY A 216 -11.44 -15.61 -6.74
C GLY A 216 -11.30 -14.09 -6.61
N LEU A 217 -10.09 -13.55 -6.64
CA LEU A 217 -9.87 -12.10 -6.64
C LEU A 217 -10.03 -11.58 -8.08
N LYS A 218 -10.76 -10.47 -8.24
CA LYS A 218 -11.01 -9.84 -9.52
C LYS A 218 -9.95 -8.78 -9.81
N ILE A 219 -9.24 -8.91 -10.93
CA ILE A 219 -8.37 -7.84 -11.44
C ILE A 219 -9.25 -6.88 -12.25
N THR A 220 -9.39 -5.63 -11.80
CA THR A 220 -10.28 -4.64 -12.42
C THR A 220 -9.56 -3.63 -13.30
N ASN A 221 -8.26 -3.45 -13.08
CA ASN A 221 -7.38 -2.62 -13.87
C ASN A 221 -5.94 -3.17 -13.76
N GLU A 222 -5.14 -3.06 -14.80
CA GLU A 222 -3.71 -3.39 -14.76
C GLU A 222 -2.94 -2.58 -15.79
N GLY A 223 -1.64 -2.42 -15.58
CA GLY A 223 -0.80 -1.64 -16.48
C GLY A 223 0.65 -1.59 -16.05
N GLU A 224 1.45 -0.91 -16.85
CA GLU A 224 2.88 -0.70 -16.58
C GLU A 224 3.14 0.76 -16.23
N VAL A 225 3.95 1.00 -15.19
CA VAL A 225 4.47 2.33 -14.85
C VAL A 225 5.98 2.28 -14.96
N ARG A 226 6.56 3.19 -15.75
CA ARG A 226 7.98 3.22 -16.10
C ARG A 226 8.78 4.17 -15.20
N TYR A 227 10.09 3.98 -15.16
CA TYR A 227 11.02 4.73 -14.32
C TYR A 227 10.91 6.26 -14.44
N ASP A 228 10.67 6.79 -15.64
CA ASP A 228 10.55 8.21 -15.94
C ASP A 228 9.26 8.80 -15.38
N GLU A 229 8.16 8.06 -15.47
CA GLU A 229 6.91 8.42 -14.80
C GLU A 229 7.04 8.35 -13.27
N MET A 230 7.64 7.28 -12.74
CA MET A 230 7.86 7.12 -11.29
C MET A 230 8.72 8.26 -10.72
N ASP A 231 9.74 8.69 -11.47
CA ASP A 231 10.63 9.78 -11.07
C ASP A 231 9.93 11.15 -11.17
N SER A 232 9.37 11.48 -12.34
CA SER A 232 8.76 12.81 -12.58
C SER A 232 7.54 13.08 -11.71
N LYS A 233 6.71 12.06 -11.43
CA LYS A 233 5.55 12.17 -10.53
C LYS A 233 5.88 11.88 -9.07
N ARG A 234 7.15 11.55 -8.76
CA ARG A 234 7.62 11.21 -7.40
C ARG A 234 6.81 10.08 -6.74
N LEU A 235 6.41 9.08 -7.52
CA LEU A 235 5.45 8.06 -7.09
C LEU A 235 5.98 7.25 -5.90
N ILE A 236 7.24 6.85 -5.97
CA ILE A 236 7.88 6.09 -4.89
C ILE A 236 8.17 6.96 -3.67
N ASP A 237 8.45 8.25 -3.88
CA ASP A 237 8.63 9.23 -2.80
C ASP A 237 7.34 9.43 -2.01
N ASN A 238 6.22 9.59 -2.70
CA ASN A 238 4.91 9.75 -2.08
C ASN A 238 4.45 8.45 -1.40
N HIS A 239 4.72 7.30 -2.00
CA HIS A 239 4.40 6.00 -1.41
C HIS A 239 5.14 5.76 -0.08
N TYR A 240 6.41 6.19 0.01
CA TYR A 240 7.22 6.13 1.23
C TYR A 240 7.40 7.51 1.89
N TYR A 241 6.37 8.37 1.85
CA TYR A 241 6.47 9.78 2.25
C TYR A 241 7.08 9.98 3.65
N SER A 242 6.71 9.14 4.62
CA SER A 242 7.19 9.26 6.01
C SER A 242 8.71 9.05 6.16
N ILE A 243 9.32 8.28 5.25
CA ILE A 243 10.77 8.04 5.20
C ILE A 243 11.43 9.05 4.24
N ALA A 244 10.83 9.27 3.07
CA ALA A 244 11.31 10.19 2.05
C ALA A 244 11.44 11.62 2.58
N SER A 245 10.42 12.12 3.28
CA SER A 245 10.42 13.46 3.88
C SER A 245 11.60 13.66 4.84
N LYS A 246 11.96 12.65 5.63
CA LYS A 246 13.10 12.70 6.56
C LYS A 246 14.45 12.61 5.86
N ALA A 247 14.51 12.00 4.68
CA ALA A 247 15.73 11.88 3.89
C ALA A 247 16.06 13.15 3.08
N VAL A 248 15.03 13.94 2.71
CA VAL A 248 15.17 15.15 1.87
C VAL A 248 15.19 16.45 2.68
N LEU A 249 14.74 16.43 3.94
CA LEU A 249 14.73 17.60 4.86
C LEU A 249 16.09 17.89 5.54
N MET A 250 17.22 17.62 4.88
CA MET A 250 18.55 18.02 5.36
C MET A 250 19.23 18.97 4.39
#